data_AF-A0A3A4VLZ8-F1
#
_entry.id   AF-A0A3A4VLZ8-F1
#
_cell.length_a   1.000
_cell.length_b   1.000
_cell.length_c   1.000
_cell.angle_alpha   90.00
_cell.angle_beta   90.00
_cell.angle_gamma   90.00
#
_symmetry.space_group_name_H-M   'P 1'
#
loop_
_entity.id
_entity.type
_entity.pdbx_description
1 polymer ?
#
loop_
_entity_poly.entity_id
_entity_poly.type
_entity_poly.pdbx_seq_one_letter_code
_entity_poly.pdbx_strand_id
1 'polypeptide(L)'
;MEIKLLNGVVFKDPELRIREYCEIEIYEGYDDQHNISDNITKSDINAANNLFATIDRYDKEESSRIIQHKVIADKLHAIPNAELHSLDKDDWIGITLKIYDLLNAFLSLKGIGLGKAFKILHLKRPKLFPIFDSFVVDFLLQNKSATKDAKLGIMCVDIARKDIINNLDSFKVLTGSLSNLTIPLTIVRCYDILCWTEEKWINRNNLNTPKRIAPSKSLHITGKAIHPLSGPDIHSDTYKVNEQPLNNLIKLSDPKRSKKEMMDIDFNGCKSVRDKLKAICMRLGENGRAFDKQEIIRYAELFEIKRGSVLPSDWCDNTVSGQDRSKKNPFLHSLGKSRYILLK
;
A
#
# COMPACT_ATOMS: atom_id res chain seq x y z
N MET A 1 -14.61 25.27 0.32
CA MET A 1 -13.34 24.50 0.26
C MET A 1 -13.63 23.22 -0.48
N GLU A 2 -12.79 22.85 -1.44
CA GLU A 2 -13.02 21.68 -2.30
C GLU A 2 -11.92 20.63 -2.10
N ILE A 3 -12.30 19.35 -2.17
CA ILE A 3 -11.38 18.20 -2.21
C ILE A 3 -11.66 17.41 -3.48
N LYS A 4 -10.62 17.21 -4.30
CA LYS A 4 -10.71 16.46 -5.55
C LYS A 4 -9.81 15.23 -5.50
N LEU A 5 -10.42 14.05 -5.59
CA LEU A 5 -9.69 12.79 -5.58
C LEU A 5 -9.12 12.45 -6.94
N LEU A 6 -8.12 11.60 -6.96
CA LEU A 6 -7.47 11.12 -8.18
C LEU A 6 -8.47 10.49 -9.14
N ASN A 7 -9.51 9.80 -8.66
CA ASN A 7 -10.55 9.18 -9.49
C ASN A 7 -11.57 10.19 -10.08
N GLY A 8 -11.37 11.49 -9.88
CA GLY A 8 -12.20 12.56 -10.43
C GLY A 8 -13.40 12.95 -9.57
N VAL A 9 -13.64 12.28 -8.45
CA VAL A 9 -14.67 12.68 -7.48
C VAL A 9 -14.31 14.02 -6.84
N VAL A 10 -15.30 14.91 -6.73
CA VAL A 10 -15.14 16.26 -6.18
C VAL A 10 -16.13 16.49 -5.05
N PHE A 11 -15.61 16.73 -3.84
CA PHE A 11 -16.38 17.13 -2.67
C PHE A 11 -16.38 18.66 -2.55
N LYS A 12 -17.50 19.30 -2.90
CA LYS A 12 -17.66 20.76 -2.81
C LYS A 12 -17.87 21.27 -1.39
N ASP A 13 -18.46 20.43 -0.53
CA ASP A 13 -18.68 20.70 0.88
C ASP A 13 -18.36 19.45 1.72
N PRO A 14 -17.06 19.13 1.87
CA PRO A 14 -16.64 17.96 2.63
C PRO A 14 -16.93 18.11 4.14
N GLU A 15 -17.05 19.35 4.65
CA GLU A 15 -17.35 19.59 6.06
C GLU A 15 -18.77 19.15 6.41
N LEU A 16 -19.77 19.63 5.66
CA LEU A 16 -21.16 19.25 5.90
C LEU A 16 -21.35 17.74 5.80
N ARG A 17 -20.67 17.09 4.85
CA ARG A 17 -20.70 15.64 4.67
C ARG A 17 -20.15 14.88 5.86
N ILE A 18 -19.00 15.29 6.39
CA ILE A 18 -18.42 14.62 7.57
C ILE A 18 -19.26 14.86 8.81
N ARG A 19 -19.80 16.07 9.01
CA ARG A 19 -20.70 16.35 10.15
C ARG A 19 -21.96 15.49 10.10
N GLU A 20 -22.58 15.37 8.93
CA GLU A 20 -23.74 14.50 8.74
C GLU A 20 -23.39 13.03 9.01
N TYR A 21 -22.24 12.54 8.53
CA TYR A 21 -21.74 11.21 8.88
C TYR A 21 -21.63 11.03 10.40
N CYS A 22 -20.99 11.96 11.11
CA CYS A 22 -20.84 11.88 12.57
C CYS A 22 -22.20 11.91 13.31
N GLU A 23 -23.20 12.59 12.75
CA GLU A 23 -24.55 12.66 13.30
C GLU A 23 -25.30 11.33 13.16
N ILE A 24 -25.20 10.65 12.01
CA ILE A 24 -26.11 9.53 11.66
C ILE A 24 -25.44 8.14 11.59
N GLU A 25 -24.12 8.09 11.43
CA GLU A 25 -23.33 6.86 11.35
C GLU A 25 -22.58 6.58 12.67
N ILE A 26 -21.70 5.58 12.64
CA ILE A 26 -20.87 5.18 13.78
C ILE A 26 -19.64 6.07 13.85
N TYR A 27 -19.50 6.69 15.01
CA TYR A 27 -18.48 7.67 15.34
C TYR A 27 -18.05 7.45 16.79
N GLU A 28 -19.00 7.47 17.72
CA GLU A 28 -18.80 7.03 19.11
C GLU A 28 -18.69 5.50 19.22
N GLY A 29 -17.84 5.04 20.14
CA GLY A 29 -17.54 3.63 20.38
C GLY A 29 -16.46 3.05 19.45
N TYR A 30 -15.92 3.83 18.51
CA TYR A 30 -14.80 3.46 17.66
C TYR A 30 -13.76 4.57 17.55
N ASP A 31 -14.14 5.77 17.08
CA ASP A 31 -13.17 6.84 16.84
C ASP A 31 -12.61 7.45 18.15
N ASP A 32 -13.33 7.28 19.27
CA ASP A 32 -12.89 7.62 20.64
C ASP A 32 -12.02 6.54 21.30
N GLN A 33 -11.83 5.39 20.63
CA GLN A 33 -11.12 4.22 21.18
C GLN A 33 -9.72 4.05 20.60
N HIS A 34 -9.15 5.08 19.97
CA HIS A 34 -7.77 5.04 19.48
C HIS A 34 -6.79 4.84 20.62
N ASN A 35 -5.86 3.91 20.45
CA ASN A 35 -4.81 3.63 21.43
C ASN A 35 -3.50 3.31 20.70
N ILE A 36 -2.59 4.27 20.70
CA ILE A 36 -1.30 4.16 20.03
C ILE A 36 -0.41 3.21 20.83
N SER A 37 -0.45 1.94 20.46
CA SER A 37 0.37 0.88 21.03
C SER A 37 0.63 -0.22 20.01
N ASP A 38 1.53 -1.14 20.34
CA ASP A 38 1.91 -2.25 19.45
C ASP A 38 1.10 -3.52 19.73
N ASN A 39 0.36 -3.53 20.84
CA ASN A 39 -0.40 -4.67 21.32
C ASN A 39 -1.88 -4.54 20.94
N ILE A 40 -2.42 -5.55 20.27
CA ILE A 40 -3.86 -5.64 20.01
C ILE A 40 -4.52 -6.32 21.20
N THR A 41 -5.53 -5.66 21.76
CA THR A 41 -6.26 -6.07 22.96
C THR A 41 -7.71 -6.42 22.62
N LYS A 42 -8.44 -7.01 23.57
CA LYS A 42 -9.87 -7.27 23.40
C LYS A 42 -10.69 -5.97 23.24
N SER A 43 -10.25 -4.87 23.86
CA SER A 43 -10.88 -3.56 23.69
C SER A 43 -10.81 -3.09 22.23
N ASP A 44 -9.65 -3.27 21.56
CA ASP A 44 -9.52 -2.92 20.14
C ASP A 44 -10.44 -3.77 19.24
N ILE A 45 -10.59 -5.05 19.55
CA ILE A 45 -11.52 -5.94 18.84
C ILE A 45 -12.97 -5.49 19.03
N ASN A 46 -13.35 -5.13 20.26
CA ASN A 46 -14.69 -4.63 20.57
C ASN A 46 -14.97 -3.31 19.84
N ALA A 47 -14.03 -2.36 19.87
CA ALA A 47 -14.13 -1.11 19.13
C ALA A 47 -14.29 -1.38 17.62
N ALA A 48 -13.42 -2.19 17.01
CA ALA A 48 -13.53 -2.56 15.60
C ALA A 48 -14.89 -3.21 15.25
N ASN A 49 -15.45 -4.02 16.16
CA ASN A 49 -16.78 -4.60 16.00
C ASN A 49 -17.91 -3.58 16.13
N ASN A 50 -17.75 -2.52 16.92
CA ASN A 50 -18.68 -1.39 16.90
C ASN A 50 -18.73 -0.78 15.50
N LEU A 51 -17.61 -0.72 14.77
CA LEU A 51 -17.58 -0.35 13.36
C LEU A 51 -17.79 -1.54 12.40
N PHE A 52 -18.63 -2.50 12.77
CA PHE A 52 -19.01 -3.65 11.94
C PHE A 52 -17.84 -4.49 11.39
N ALA A 53 -16.73 -4.65 12.12
CA ALA A 53 -15.68 -5.59 11.70
C ALA A 53 -16.17 -7.06 11.69
N THR A 54 -17.16 -7.39 12.52
CA THR A 54 -17.78 -8.73 12.65
C THR A 54 -16.78 -9.84 13.05
N ILE A 55 -15.73 -9.48 13.77
CA ILE A 55 -14.77 -10.41 14.38
C ILE A 55 -15.51 -11.26 15.42
N ASP A 56 -15.27 -12.57 15.42
CA ASP A 56 -15.95 -13.59 16.25
C ASP A 56 -17.42 -13.88 15.85
N ARG A 57 -17.92 -13.31 14.75
CA ARG A 57 -19.29 -13.56 14.31
C ARG A 57 -19.49 -15.00 13.82
N TYR A 58 -18.56 -15.48 12.99
CA TYR A 58 -18.65 -16.79 12.34
C TYR A 58 -17.63 -17.81 12.88
N ASP A 59 -16.57 -17.34 13.53
CA ASP A 59 -15.53 -18.18 14.13
C ASP A 59 -15.10 -17.50 15.43
N LYS A 60 -15.48 -18.10 16.57
CA LYS A 60 -15.35 -17.50 17.91
C LYS A 60 -13.89 -17.33 18.37
N GLU A 61 -12.94 -17.92 17.65
CA GLU A 61 -11.52 -17.86 17.96
C GLU A 61 -10.77 -16.83 17.10
N GLU A 62 -11.46 -16.05 16.24
CA GLU A 62 -10.81 -15.01 15.42
C GLU A 62 -10.05 -13.99 16.27
N SER A 63 -10.67 -13.48 17.32
CA SER A 63 -10.05 -12.50 18.21
C SER A 63 -8.88 -13.09 19.00
N SER A 64 -9.02 -14.31 19.51
CA SER A 64 -7.94 -15.05 20.17
C SER A 64 -6.71 -15.15 19.25
N ARG A 65 -6.93 -15.54 17.98
CA ARG A 65 -5.85 -15.64 16.99
C ARG A 65 -5.18 -14.30 16.74
N ILE A 66 -5.91 -13.21 16.59
CA ILE A 66 -5.31 -11.87 16.39
C ILE A 66 -4.46 -11.47 17.60
N ILE A 67 -5.03 -11.56 18.82
CA ILE A 67 -4.40 -11.08 20.05
C ILE A 67 -3.13 -11.88 20.38
N GLN A 68 -3.14 -13.19 20.15
CA GLN A 68 -2.01 -14.07 20.49
C GLN A 68 -0.91 -14.10 19.40
N HIS A 69 -1.13 -13.47 18.25
CA HIS A 69 -0.20 -13.53 17.12
C HIS A 69 0.98 -12.57 17.28
N LYS A 70 2.03 -13.01 17.96
CA LYS A 70 3.24 -12.22 18.27
C LYS A 70 3.84 -11.47 17.07
N VAL A 71 3.85 -12.10 15.89
CA VAL A 71 4.40 -11.49 14.66
C VAL A 71 3.67 -10.21 14.26
N ILE A 72 2.36 -10.08 14.57
CA ILE A 72 1.63 -8.84 14.26
C ILE A 72 2.13 -7.69 15.15
N ALA A 73 2.30 -7.94 16.45
CA ALA A 73 2.81 -6.93 17.37
C ALA A 73 4.24 -6.49 17.00
N ASP A 74 5.12 -7.45 16.69
CA ASP A 74 6.50 -7.17 16.26
C ASP A 74 6.55 -6.32 14.99
N LYS A 75 5.71 -6.64 14.00
CA LYS A 75 5.63 -5.89 12.75
C LYS A 75 5.00 -4.51 12.93
N LEU A 76 4.01 -4.38 13.82
CA LEU A 76 3.37 -3.10 14.14
C LEU A 76 4.33 -2.16 14.89
N HIS A 77 5.16 -2.70 15.79
CA HIS A 77 6.20 -1.95 16.51
C HIS A 77 7.18 -1.25 15.54
N ALA A 78 7.49 -1.88 14.40
CA ALA A 78 8.37 -1.30 13.40
C ALA A 78 7.76 -0.11 12.63
N ILE A 79 6.46 0.15 12.78
CA ILE A 79 5.70 1.19 12.06
C ILE A 79 5.33 2.31 13.05
N PRO A 80 5.83 3.55 12.86
CA PRO A 80 5.50 4.68 13.71
C PRO A 80 4.07 5.16 13.49
N ASN A 81 3.50 5.88 14.46
CA ASN A 81 2.26 6.63 14.26
C ASN A 81 2.54 7.99 13.58
N ALA A 82 3.05 7.93 12.35
CA ALA A 82 3.31 9.11 11.54
C ALA A 82 2.05 9.55 10.78
N GLU A 83 1.97 10.84 10.46
CA GLU A 83 0.96 11.36 9.53
C GLU A 83 1.26 10.83 8.13
N LEU A 84 0.27 10.19 7.48
CA LEU A 84 0.47 9.52 6.18
C LEU A 84 1.10 10.43 5.11
N HIS A 85 0.73 11.72 5.12
CA HIS A 85 1.21 12.73 4.18
C HIS A 85 2.58 13.33 4.52
N SER A 86 3.08 13.12 5.74
CA SER A 86 4.33 13.72 6.23
C SER A 86 5.58 12.92 5.90
N LEU A 87 5.42 11.64 5.59
CA LEU A 87 6.53 10.73 5.25
C LEU A 87 7.12 11.16 3.91
N ASP A 88 8.43 11.41 3.86
CA ASP A 88 9.11 11.69 2.60
C ASP A 88 9.15 10.45 1.68
N LYS A 89 9.81 10.56 0.52
CA LYS A 89 9.86 9.46 -0.46
C LYS A 89 10.59 8.22 0.06
N ASP A 90 11.70 8.40 0.77
CA ASP A 90 12.53 7.29 1.22
C ASP A 90 11.92 6.60 2.44
N ASP A 91 11.41 7.40 3.37
CA ASP A 91 10.61 6.92 4.50
C ASP A 91 9.36 6.19 4.01
N TRP A 92 8.67 6.73 2.99
CA TRP A 92 7.49 6.07 2.42
C TRP A 92 7.79 4.67 1.94
N ILE A 93 8.91 4.51 1.22
CA ILE A 93 9.33 3.21 0.72
C ILE A 93 9.59 2.25 1.88
N GLY A 94 10.32 2.69 2.90
CA GLY A 94 10.61 1.88 4.08
C GLY A 94 9.35 1.47 4.85
N ILE A 95 8.44 2.41 5.06
CA ILE A 95 7.15 2.17 5.74
C ILE A 95 6.25 1.26 4.92
N THR A 96 6.16 1.46 3.61
CA THR A 96 5.33 0.64 2.70
C THR A 96 5.69 -0.84 2.79
N LEU A 97 6.99 -1.17 2.82
CA LEU A 97 7.45 -2.56 2.98
C LEU A 97 7.02 -3.16 4.33
N LYS A 98 7.13 -2.38 5.41
CA LYS A 98 6.69 -2.82 6.74
C LYS A 98 5.17 -3.01 6.82
N ILE A 99 4.40 -2.12 6.19
CA ILE A 99 2.94 -2.25 6.08
C ILE A 99 2.60 -3.51 5.30
N TYR A 100 3.29 -3.79 4.20
CA TYR A 100 3.03 -4.97 3.37
C TYR A 100 3.22 -6.25 4.17
N ASP A 101 4.32 -6.33 4.90
CA ASP A 101 4.64 -7.40 5.82
C ASP A 101 3.58 -7.58 6.92
N LEU A 102 3.13 -6.47 7.52
CA LEU A 102 2.10 -6.47 8.56
C LEU A 102 0.76 -6.97 8.01
N LEU A 103 0.36 -6.50 6.82
CA LEU A 103 -0.84 -6.97 6.15
C LEU A 103 -0.76 -8.46 5.85
N ASN A 104 0.37 -8.97 5.37
CA ASN A 104 0.54 -10.42 5.17
C ASN A 104 0.35 -11.22 6.47
N ALA A 105 0.86 -10.70 7.60
CA ALA A 105 0.66 -11.35 8.90
C ALA A 105 -0.80 -11.33 9.38
N PHE A 106 -1.56 -10.28 9.09
CA PHE A 106 -3.00 -10.27 9.34
C PHE A 106 -3.75 -11.23 8.41
N LEU A 107 -3.45 -11.19 7.11
CA LEU A 107 -4.17 -11.95 6.09
C LEU A 107 -3.85 -13.45 6.12
N SER A 108 -2.74 -13.87 6.76
CA SER A 108 -2.47 -15.27 7.04
C SER A 108 -3.40 -15.86 8.10
N LEU A 109 -4.10 -15.03 8.89
CA LEU A 109 -5.08 -15.49 9.86
C LEU A 109 -6.40 -15.86 9.17
N LYS A 110 -6.90 -17.06 9.46
CA LYS A 110 -8.21 -17.50 8.99
C LYS A 110 -9.31 -16.52 9.44
N GLY A 111 -10.12 -16.09 8.47
CA GLY A 111 -11.27 -15.20 8.71
C GLY A 111 -10.95 -13.69 8.69
N ILE A 112 -9.67 -13.34 8.53
CA ILE A 112 -9.22 -11.95 8.49
C ILE A 112 -8.96 -11.51 7.05
N GLY A 113 -9.61 -10.42 6.65
CA GLY A 113 -9.41 -9.73 5.37
C GLY A 113 -9.01 -8.28 5.60
N LEU A 114 -8.75 -7.54 4.51
CA LEU A 114 -8.27 -6.15 4.57
C LEU A 114 -9.15 -5.25 5.46
N GLY A 115 -10.48 -5.30 5.31
CA GLY A 115 -11.37 -4.43 6.09
C GLY A 115 -11.32 -4.69 7.61
N LYS A 116 -11.11 -5.94 8.06
CA LYS A 116 -10.90 -6.23 9.49
C LYS A 116 -9.52 -5.74 9.95
N ALA A 117 -8.50 -5.99 9.14
CA ALA A 117 -7.13 -5.57 9.44
C ALA A 117 -7.02 -4.05 9.56
N PHE A 118 -7.47 -3.29 8.56
CA PHE A 118 -7.38 -1.83 8.56
C PHE A 118 -8.22 -1.16 9.65
N LYS A 119 -9.39 -1.72 10.03
CA LYS A 119 -10.13 -1.27 11.22
C LYS A 119 -9.30 -1.34 12.49
N ILE A 120 -8.55 -2.42 12.69
CA ILE A 120 -7.66 -2.57 13.86
C ILE A 120 -6.44 -1.66 13.72
N LEU A 121 -5.83 -1.60 12.53
CA LEU A 121 -4.64 -0.79 12.28
C LEU A 121 -4.91 0.71 12.47
N HIS A 122 -6.07 1.21 12.06
CA HIS A 122 -6.47 2.60 12.29
C HIS A 122 -6.59 2.92 13.78
N LEU A 123 -7.12 2.02 14.63
CA LEU A 123 -7.12 2.22 16.09
C LEU A 123 -5.70 2.37 16.67
N LYS A 124 -4.72 1.67 16.08
CA LYS A 124 -3.32 1.65 16.55
C LYS A 124 -2.45 2.75 15.97
N ARG A 125 -2.73 3.20 14.75
CA ARG A 125 -2.01 4.26 14.04
C ARG A 125 -3.01 5.18 13.32
N PRO A 126 -3.83 5.93 14.06
CA PRO A 126 -4.96 6.70 13.50
C PRO A 126 -4.56 7.84 12.56
N LYS A 127 -3.26 8.15 12.48
CA LYS A 127 -2.68 9.16 11.58
C LYS A 127 -2.13 8.56 10.28
N LEU A 128 -1.92 7.23 10.26
CA LEU A 128 -1.27 6.53 9.16
C LEU A 128 -2.26 5.71 8.33
N PHE A 129 -3.20 5.02 8.98
CA PHE A 129 -4.08 4.07 8.29
C PHE A 129 -5.51 4.59 8.20
N PRO A 130 -6.06 4.78 7.00
CA PRO A 130 -7.50 4.77 6.80
C PRO A 130 -8.11 3.40 7.14
N ILE A 131 -9.44 3.32 7.27
CA ILE A 131 -10.14 2.12 7.72
C ILE A 131 -10.32 1.10 6.60
N PHE A 132 -10.36 1.55 5.33
CA PHE A 132 -10.37 0.71 4.13
C PHE A 132 -11.25 -0.54 4.27
N ASP A 133 -12.51 -0.34 4.64
CA ASP A 133 -13.49 -1.41 4.57
C ASP A 133 -13.77 -1.82 3.10
N SER A 134 -14.62 -2.81 2.89
CA SER A 134 -14.93 -3.26 1.54
C SER A 134 -15.47 -2.16 0.63
N PHE A 135 -16.23 -1.19 1.16
CA PHE A 135 -16.76 -0.09 0.34
C PHE A 135 -15.64 0.84 -0.08
N VAL A 136 -14.77 1.25 0.85
CA VAL A 136 -13.65 2.13 0.50
C VAL A 136 -12.68 1.42 -0.44
N VAL A 137 -12.41 0.13 -0.25
CA VAL A 137 -11.56 -0.65 -1.17
C VAL A 137 -12.19 -0.71 -2.58
N ASP A 138 -13.49 -1.01 -2.68
CA ASP A 138 -14.21 -1.05 -3.96
C ASP A 138 -14.19 0.32 -4.65
N PHE A 139 -14.37 1.39 -3.89
CA PHE A 139 -14.32 2.78 -4.37
C PHE A 139 -12.95 3.15 -4.97
N LEU A 140 -11.87 2.84 -4.25
CA LEU A 140 -10.51 3.19 -4.67
C LEU A 140 -10.03 2.35 -5.84
N LEU A 141 -10.43 1.07 -5.89
CA LEU A 141 -9.94 0.12 -6.88
C LEU A 141 -10.90 -0.13 -8.04
N GLN A 142 -12.09 0.47 -8.01
CA GLN A 142 -13.13 0.36 -9.04
C GLN A 142 -13.48 -1.12 -9.36
N ASN A 143 -13.94 -1.86 -8.33
CA ASN A 143 -14.44 -3.25 -8.41
C ASN A 143 -13.40 -4.39 -8.49
N LYS A 144 -12.19 -4.22 -7.96
CA LYS A 144 -11.28 -5.36 -7.69
C LYS A 144 -11.58 -5.98 -6.33
N SER A 145 -12.50 -6.95 -6.28
CA SER A 145 -13.07 -7.53 -5.04
C SER A 145 -12.16 -8.49 -4.24
N ALA A 146 -10.84 -8.52 -4.49
CA ALA A 146 -9.94 -9.47 -3.81
C ALA A 146 -9.49 -8.96 -2.42
N THR A 147 -10.32 -9.17 -1.40
CA THR A 147 -10.10 -8.70 -0.02
C THR A 147 -8.98 -9.41 0.77
N LYS A 148 -8.22 -10.31 0.13
CA LYS A 148 -7.13 -11.11 0.74
C LYS A 148 -5.76 -10.92 0.09
N ASP A 149 -5.57 -9.82 -0.63
CA ASP A 149 -4.27 -9.49 -1.21
C ASP A 149 -3.65 -8.27 -0.51
N ALA A 150 -2.51 -8.50 0.17
CA ALA A 150 -1.76 -7.42 0.81
C ALA A 150 -1.32 -6.35 -0.21
N LYS A 151 -1.12 -6.71 -1.48
CA LYS A 151 -0.78 -5.76 -2.55
C LYS A 151 -1.90 -4.75 -2.76
N LEU A 152 -3.15 -5.21 -2.76
CA LEU A 152 -4.31 -4.33 -2.90
C LEU A 152 -4.44 -3.41 -1.70
N GLY A 153 -4.16 -3.92 -0.50
CA GLY A 153 -4.06 -3.08 0.70
C GLY A 153 -3.03 -1.95 0.54
N ILE A 154 -1.81 -2.26 0.06
CA ILE A 154 -0.80 -1.22 -0.20
C ILE A 154 -1.23 -0.25 -1.29
N MET A 155 -1.86 -0.73 -2.37
CA MET A 155 -2.40 0.14 -3.41
C MET A 155 -3.40 1.14 -2.84
N CYS A 156 -4.30 0.71 -1.95
CA CYS A 156 -5.25 1.61 -1.27
C CYS A 156 -4.52 2.67 -0.43
N VAL A 157 -3.51 2.28 0.37
CA VAL A 157 -2.75 3.26 1.19
C VAL A 157 -2.03 4.27 0.28
N ASP A 158 -1.43 3.83 -0.83
CA ASP A 158 -0.72 4.70 -1.77
C ASP A 158 -1.66 5.68 -2.50
N ILE A 159 -2.85 5.22 -2.91
CA ILE A 159 -3.89 6.09 -3.48
C ILE A 159 -4.32 7.14 -2.44
N ALA A 160 -4.65 6.72 -1.22
CA ALA A 160 -5.05 7.63 -0.16
C ALA A 160 -3.97 8.66 0.18
N ARG A 161 -2.72 8.24 0.25
CA ARG A 161 -1.59 9.15 0.46
C ARG A 161 -1.51 10.20 -0.63
N LYS A 162 -1.61 9.82 -1.91
CA LYS A 162 -1.55 10.75 -3.05
C LYS A 162 -2.72 11.72 -3.04
N ASP A 163 -3.93 11.22 -2.79
CA ASP A 163 -5.13 12.06 -2.67
C ASP A 163 -4.99 13.07 -1.54
N ILE A 164 -4.51 12.65 -0.38
CA ILE A 164 -4.28 13.54 0.76
C ILE A 164 -3.20 14.58 0.44
N ILE A 165 -2.06 14.19 -0.12
CA ILE A 165 -0.98 15.12 -0.49
C ILE A 165 -1.47 16.17 -1.48
N ASN A 166 -2.22 15.76 -2.51
CA ASN A 166 -2.76 16.65 -3.53
C ASN A 166 -3.81 17.64 -2.98
N ASN A 167 -4.41 17.34 -1.83
CA ASN A 167 -5.46 18.14 -1.21
C ASN A 167 -5.07 18.59 0.22
N LEU A 168 -3.77 18.63 0.55
CA LEU A 168 -3.32 18.75 1.93
C LEU A 168 -3.82 20.00 2.63
N ASP A 169 -3.78 21.15 1.95
CA ASP A 169 -4.24 22.42 2.53
C ASP A 169 -5.76 22.41 2.78
N SER A 170 -6.55 21.85 1.85
CA SER A 170 -7.99 21.63 2.05
C SER A 170 -8.24 20.71 3.24
N PHE A 171 -7.49 19.61 3.38
CA PHE A 171 -7.65 18.73 4.54
C PHE A 171 -7.28 19.41 5.86
N LYS A 172 -6.24 20.25 5.89
CA LYS A 172 -5.90 21.04 7.09
C LYS A 172 -7.01 21.99 7.49
N VAL A 173 -7.54 22.75 6.53
CA VAL A 173 -8.68 23.67 6.77
C VAL A 173 -9.91 22.88 7.26
N LEU A 174 -10.22 21.74 6.63
CA LEU A 174 -11.30 20.85 7.04
C LEU A 174 -11.15 20.37 8.48
N THR A 175 -10.00 19.84 8.85
CA THR A 175 -9.76 19.39 10.23
C THR A 175 -9.85 20.54 11.23
N GLY A 176 -9.44 21.75 10.83
CA GLY A 176 -9.59 22.96 11.64
C GLY A 176 -11.06 23.35 11.84
N SER A 177 -11.90 23.28 10.80
CA SER A 177 -13.33 23.62 10.94
C SER A 177 -14.10 22.56 11.73
N LEU A 178 -13.65 21.30 11.70
CA LEU A 178 -14.19 20.19 12.48
C LEU A 178 -13.67 20.13 13.93
N SER A 179 -12.91 21.11 14.41
CA SER A 179 -12.31 21.09 15.75
C SER A 179 -13.32 21.10 16.90
N ASN A 180 -14.58 21.47 16.61
CA ASN A 180 -15.67 21.50 17.58
C ASN A 180 -16.45 20.19 17.69
N LEU A 181 -16.08 19.15 16.92
CA LEU A 181 -16.66 17.83 17.08
C LEU A 181 -16.24 17.20 18.42
N THR A 182 -17.10 16.37 19.01
CA THR A 182 -16.83 15.69 20.29
C THR A 182 -15.57 14.82 20.24
N ILE A 183 -15.32 14.15 19.12
CA ILE A 183 -14.15 13.28 18.90
C ILE A 183 -13.32 13.84 17.73
N PRO A 184 -12.14 14.41 17.97
CA PRO A 184 -11.33 14.98 16.89
C PRO A 184 -11.01 13.96 15.79
N LEU A 185 -11.16 14.37 14.53
CA LEU A 185 -10.88 13.52 13.38
C LEU A 185 -9.50 13.82 12.80
N THR A 186 -8.75 12.77 12.45
CA THR A 186 -7.49 12.89 11.70
C THR A 186 -7.76 13.13 10.21
N ILE A 187 -6.75 13.59 9.46
CA ILE A 187 -6.86 13.76 8.00
C ILE A 187 -7.19 12.43 7.31
N VAL A 188 -6.54 11.34 7.72
CA VAL A 188 -6.80 10.01 7.11
C VAL A 188 -8.21 9.51 7.41
N ARG A 189 -8.79 9.84 8.58
CA ARG A 189 -10.18 9.50 8.89
C ARG A 189 -11.18 10.37 8.15
N CYS A 190 -10.89 11.66 7.97
CA CYS A 190 -11.70 12.53 7.10
C CYS A 190 -11.74 12.00 5.66
N TYR A 191 -10.57 11.64 5.12
CA TYR A 191 -10.46 11.02 3.79
C TYR A 191 -11.28 9.73 3.68
N ASP A 192 -11.18 8.84 4.67
CA ASP A 192 -11.91 7.57 4.73
C ASP A 192 -13.44 7.78 4.72
N ILE A 193 -13.95 8.70 5.55
CA ILE A 193 -15.38 9.05 5.62
C ILE A 193 -15.87 9.57 4.26
N LEU A 194 -15.10 10.45 3.60
CA LEU A 194 -15.49 10.97 2.29
C LEU A 194 -15.58 9.88 1.22
N CYS A 195 -14.60 8.97 1.17
CA CYS A 195 -14.63 7.82 0.25
C CYS A 195 -15.81 6.89 0.55
N TRP A 196 -16.03 6.60 1.83
CA TRP A 196 -17.08 5.67 2.26
C TRP A 196 -18.48 6.22 1.98
N THR A 197 -18.72 7.50 2.29
CA THR A 197 -20.01 8.15 2.04
C THR A 197 -20.31 8.29 0.55
N GLU A 198 -19.29 8.54 -0.27
CA GLU A 198 -19.45 8.52 -1.73
C GLU A 198 -19.87 7.13 -2.22
N GLU A 199 -19.15 6.08 -1.81
CA GLU A 199 -19.46 4.73 -2.25
C GLU A 199 -20.82 4.24 -1.75
N LYS A 200 -21.08 4.39 -0.45
CA LYS A 200 -22.30 3.88 0.16
C LYS A 200 -23.52 4.68 -0.28
N TRP A 201 -23.49 6.00 -0.10
CA TRP A 201 -24.69 6.82 -0.26
C TRP A 201 -24.92 7.21 -1.72
N ILE A 202 -23.87 7.49 -2.50
CA ILE A 202 -24.00 7.92 -3.90
C ILE A 202 -23.94 6.71 -4.84
N ASN A 203 -22.83 5.99 -4.89
CA ASN A 203 -22.63 4.93 -5.89
C ASN A 203 -23.60 3.77 -5.70
N ARG A 204 -23.86 3.36 -4.46
CA ARG A 204 -24.76 2.25 -4.13
C ARG A 204 -26.19 2.66 -3.80
N ASN A 205 -26.45 3.97 -3.69
CA ASN A 205 -27.75 4.49 -3.23
C ASN A 205 -28.24 3.82 -1.92
N ASN A 206 -27.32 3.46 -1.02
CA ASN A 206 -27.62 2.78 0.24
C ASN A 206 -27.71 3.80 1.38
N LEU A 207 -28.91 4.31 1.62
CA LEU A 207 -29.17 5.35 2.61
C LEU A 207 -29.47 4.80 4.02
N ASN A 208 -29.29 3.49 4.24
CA ASN A 208 -29.57 2.88 5.54
C ASN A 208 -28.49 3.26 6.54
N THR A 209 -28.90 3.84 7.68
CA THR A 209 -28.00 4.22 8.77
C THR A 209 -28.35 3.45 10.04
N PRO A 210 -27.37 3.18 10.93
CA PRO A 210 -27.63 2.54 12.21
C PRO A 210 -28.68 3.26 13.06
N LYS A 211 -28.71 4.60 12.99
CA LYS A 211 -29.68 5.44 13.71
C LYS A 211 -31.04 5.56 13.02
N ARG A 212 -31.23 4.93 11.85
CA ARG A 212 -32.45 5.01 11.02
C ARG A 212 -32.83 6.42 10.59
N ILE A 213 -31.85 7.32 10.53
CA ILE A 213 -31.98 8.68 10.01
C ILE A 213 -31.43 8.68 8.59
N ALA A 214 -32.24 9.06 7.60
CA ALA A 214 -31.79 9.15 6.22
C ALA A 214 -30.80 10.33 6.05
N PRO A 215 -29.72 10.19 5.27
CA PRO A 215 -28.88 11.33 4.92
C PRO A 215 -29.71 12.28 4.03
N SER A 216 -29.65 13.57 4.34
CA SER A 216 -30.54 14.60 3.80
C SER A 216 -29.81 15.84 3.30
N LYS A 217 -28.65 16.18 3.87
CA LYS A 217 -28.04 17.52 3.69
C LYS A 217 -26.85 17.53 2.73
N SER A 218 -26.01 16.49 2.71
CA SER A 218 -24.75 16.50 1.96
C SER A 218 -24.77 15.74 0.63
N LEU A 219 -25.80 14.94 0.37
CA LEU A 219 -25.89 14.09 -0.85
C LEU A 219 -26.09 14.91 -2.13
N HIS A 220 -26.73 16.08 -2.04
CA HIS A 220 -27.03 16.92 -3.20
C HIS A 220 -25.88 17.83 -3.62
N ILE A 221 -24.78 17.86 -2.84
CA ILE A 221 -23.71 18.85 -2.98
C ILE A 221 -22.48 18.28 -3.71
N THR A 222 -22.43 16.96 -3.94
CA THR A 222 -21.40 16.41 -4.84
C THR A 222 -21.61 16.95 -6.25
N GLY A 223 -20.57 17.57 -6.80
CA GLY A 223 -20.54 17.82 -8.24
C GLY A 223 -20.68 16.46 -8.91
N LYS A 224 -21.67 16.30 -9.79
CA LYS A 224 -21.80 15.10 -10.65
C LYS A 224 -20.40 14.62 -10.99
N ALA A 225 -20.07 13.38 -10.62
CA ALA A 225 -19.01 12.67 -11.32
C ALA A 225 -19.28 12.91 -12.80
N ILE A 226 -18.30 13.46 -13.53
CA ILE A 226 -18.36 13.43 -14.99
C ILE A 226 -18.56 11.94 -15.28
N HIS A 227 -19.75 11.59 -15.77
CA HIS A 227 -20.29 10.22 -15.81
C HIS A 227 -19.20 9.17 -16.03
N PRO A 228 -19.25 7.99 -15.38
CA PRO A 228 -18.55 6.84 -15.91
C PRO A 228 -19.14 6.61 -17.31
N LEU A 229 -18.32 6.94 -18.31
CA LEU A 229 -18.66 6.93 -19.71
C LEU A 229 -19.21 5.55 -20.07
N SER A 230 -20.45 5.50 -20.54
CA SER A 230 -20.90 4.56 -21.58
C SER A 230 -20.29 4.93 -22.95
N GLY A 231 -19.01 5.35 -22.94
CA GLY A 231 -18.17 5.68 -24.08
C GLY A 231 -17.08 4.62 -24.25
N PRO A 232 -16.47 4.54 -25.44
CA PRO A 232 -15.73 3.38 -25.91
C PRO A 232 -14.59 3.04 -24.96
N ASP A 233 -14.45 1.75 -24.63
CA ASP A 233 -13.35 1.13 -23.88
C ASP A 233 -12.24 2.09 -23.43
N ILE A 234 -12.43 2.69 -22.25
CA ILE A 234 -11.32 3.31 -21.48
C ILE A 234 -10.59 2.21 -20.66
N HIS A 235 -10.74 0.96 -21.07
CA HIS A 235 -9.85 -0.12 -20.68
C HIS A 235 -8.52 0.00 -21.41
N SER A 236 -7.57 0.79 -20.89
CA SER A 236 -6.16 0.32 -20.76
C SER A 236 -5.14 1.33 -20.22
N ASP A 237 -5.33 2.66 -20.32
CA ASP A 237 -4.16 3.56 -20.20
C ASP A 237 -4.21 4.68 -19.17
N THR A 238 -5.37 5.10 -18.65
CA THR A 238 -5.44 6.24 -17.70
C THR A 238 -5.28 5.87 -16.22
N TYR A 239 -5.49 4.60 -15.86
CA TYR A 239 -5.08 4.04 -14.56
C TYR A 239 -4.38 2.69 -14.77
N LYS A 240 -3.30 2.67 -15.55
CA LYS A 240 -2.19 1.82 -15.16
C LYS A 240 -1.67 2.40 -13.85
N VAL A 241 -2.26 2.00 -12.72
CA VAL A 241 -1.50 1.97 -11.48
C VAL A 241 -0.23 1.29 -11.90
N ASN A 242 0.87 2.04 -11.93
CA ASN A 242 2.12 1.49 -12.37
C ASN A 242 2.39 0.42 -11.33
N GLU A 243 2.05 -0.84 -11.61
CA GLU A 243 2.29 -1.92 -10.66
C GLU A 243 3.80 -2.16 -10.62
N GLN A 244 4.60 -1.56 -11.52
CA GLN A 244 6.04 -1.70 -11.53
C GLN A 244 6.69 -1.24 -10.22
N PRO A 245 6.48 -0.04 -9.65
CA PRO A 245 7.13 0.34 -8.40
C PRO A 245 6.70 -0.55 -7.24
N LEU A 246 5.42 -0.94 -7.14
CA LEU A 246 4.94 -1.81 -6.07
C LEU A 246 5.38 -3.27 -6.24
N ASN A 247 5.29 -3.84 -7.44
CA ASN A 247 5.83 -5.16 -7.74
C ASN A 247 7.36 -5.19 -7.66
N ASN A 248 8.04 -4.08 -7.94
CA ASN A 248 9.48 -3.94 -7.73
C ASN A 248 9.76 -3.91 -6.22
N LEU A 249 9.02 -3.12 -5.43
CA LEU A 249 9.10 -3.10 -3.97
C LEU A 249 8.82 -4.48 -3.33
N ILE A 250 7.79 -5.19 -3.76
CA ILE A 250 7.42 -6.52 -3.25
C ILE A 250 8.41 -7.59 -3.72
N LYS A 251 8.98 -7.46 -4.92
CA LYS A 251 10.11 -8.31 -5.33
C LYS A 251 11.36 -8.05 -4.48
N LEU A 252 11.49 -6.90 -3.83
CA LEU A 252 12.60 -6.58 -2.91
C LEU A 252 12.38 -7.11 -1.49
N SER A 253 11.16 -7.50 -1.10
CA SER A 253 10.85 -8.09 0.23
C SER A 253 10.99 -9.62 0.28
N ASP A 254 11.44 -10.26 -0.80
CA ASP A 254 11.76 -11.70 -0.84
C ASP A 254 12.99 -11.97 0.07
N PRO A 255 12.97 -12.93 1.03
CA PRO A 255 13.77 -12.89 2.27
C PRO A 255 15.29 -13.07 2.14
N LYS A 256 15.87 -13.00 0.95
CA LYS A 256 17.26 -13.43 0.71
C LYS A 256 18.33 -12.34 0.74
N ARG A 257 17.99 -11.05 0.90
CA ARG A 257 18.95 -9.97 1.26
C ARG A 257 18.20 -8.68 1.58
N SER A 258 18.66 -7.92 2.56
CA SER A 258 18.05 -6.64 2.94
C SER A 258 18.34 -5.56 1.89
N LYS A 259 17.40 -4.64 1.63
CA LYS A 259 17.59 -3.51 0.70
C LYS A 259 18.86 -2.69 0.99
N LYS A 260 19.29 -2.63 2.25
CA LYS A 260 20.55 -2.01 2.69
C LYS A 260 21.76 -2.67 2.02
N GLU A 261 21.83 -4.00 2.01
CA GLU A 261 22.91 -4.74 1.32
C GLU A 261 22.85 -4.62 -0.21
N MET A 262 21.69 -4.26 -0.76
CA MET A 262 21.48 -4.05 -2.21
C MET A 262 21.91 -2.65 -2.68
N MET A 263 21.90 -1.64 -1.79
CA MET A 263 22.22 -0.25 -2.12
C MET A 263 23.70 0.14 -1.94
N ASP A 264 24.52 -0.73 -1.33
CA ASP A 264 25.96 -0.51 -1.14
C ASP A 264 26.81 -0.75 -2.42
N ILE A 265 26.20 -0.77 -3.60
CA ILE A 265 26.95 -0.91 -4.86
C ILE A 265 27.52 0.44 -5.25
N ASP A 266 28.84 0.58 -5.14
CA ASP A 266 29.53 1.77 -5.62
C ASP A 266 29.60 1.78 -7.14
N PHE A 267 28.95 2.77 -7.76
CA PHE A 267 29.01 3.02 -9.20
C PHE A 267 30.01 4.11 -9.57
N ASN A 268 30.78 4.65 -8.63
CA ASN A 268 31.82 5.63 -8.94
C ASN A 268 32.80 5.05 -9.96
N GLY A 269 32.95 5.75 -11.09
CA GLY A 269 33.80 5.32 -12.20
C GLY A 269 33.13 4.40 -13.23
N CYS A 270 31.87 3.98 -13.03
CA CYS A 270 31.11 3.27 -14.06
C CYS A 270 30.69 4.24 -15.18
N LYS A 271 31.28 4.11 -16.37
CA LYS A 271 31.03 5.01 -17.52
C LYS A 271 29.96 4.50 -18.48
N SER A 272 29.59 3.23 -18.37
CA SER A 272 28.64 2.57 -19.26
C SER A 272 27.63 1.70 -18.50
N VAL A 273 26.51 1.36 -19.16
CA VAL A 273 25.54 0.37 -18.64
C VAL A 273 26.22 -0.97 -18.38
N ARG A 274 27.19 -1.35 -19.21
CA ARG A 274 27.98 -2.56 -19.02
C ARG A 274 28.78 -2.53 -17.72
N ASP A 275 29.41 -1.41 -17.38
CA ASP A 275 30.18 -1.27 -16.13
C ASP A 275 29.27 -1.39 -14.91
N LYS A 276 28.09 -0.75 -14.97
CA LYS A 276 27.08 -0.86 -13.90
C LYS A 276 26.59 -2.30 -13.74
N LEU A 277 26.27 -2.98 -14.84
CA LEU A 277 25.85 -4.39 -14.79
C LEU A 277 26.96 -5.31 -14.29
N LYS A 278 28.23 -5.01 -14.61
CA LYS A 278 29.38 -5.72 -14.06
C LYS A 278 29.46 -5.53 -12.54
N ALA A 279 29.32 -4.30 -12.03
CA ALA A 279 29.33 -4.03 -10.58
C ALA A 279 28.17 -4.76 -9.85
N ILE A 280 26.97 -4.76 -10.43
CA ILE A 280 25.82 -5.54 -9.94
C ILE A 280 26.15 -7.04 -9.87
N CYS A 281 26.70 -7.59 -10.96
CA CYS A 281 27.06 -9.01 -10.99
C CYS A 281 28.18 -9.34 -10.01
N MET A 282 29.18 -8.46 -9.85
CA MET A 282 30.25 -8.61 -8.87
C MET A 282 29.68 -8.73 -7.46
N ARG A 283 28.74 -7.86 -7.10
CA ARG A 283 28.04 -7.90 -5.81
C ARG A 283 27.17 -9.16 -5.65
N LEU A 284 26.46 -9.57 -6.70
CA LEU A 284 25.60 -10.76 -6.66
C LEU A 284 26.40 -12.05 -6.50
N GLY A 285 27.60 -12.10 -7.08
CA GLY A 285 28.50 -13.25 -7.08
C GLY A 285 29.61 -13.22 -6.04
N GLU A 286 29.60 -12.25 -5.11
CA GLU A 286 30.51 -12.23 -3.97
C GLU A 286 30.54 -13.59 -3.27
N ASN A 287 31.73 -13.97 -2.78
CA ASN A 287 31.98 -15.27 -2.15
C ASN A 287 31.70 -16.48 -3.07
N GLY A 288 31.74 -16.29 -4.40
CA GLY A 288 31.54 -17.35 -5.39
C GLY A 288 30.08 -17.81 -5.49
N ARG A 289 29.12 -17.00 -5.04
CA ARG A 289 27.70 -17.34 -5.10
C ARG A 289 27.22 -17.38 -6.55
N ALA A 290 26.45 -18.39 -6.90
CA ALA A 290 25.68 -18.41 -8.15
C ALA A 290 24.39 -17.59 -8.00
N PHE A 291 24.01 -16.86 -9.04
CA PHE A 291 22.82 -16.00 -9.09
C PHE A 291 22.07 -16.18 -10.40
N ASP A 292 20.79 -15.84 -10.43
CA ASP A 292 19.96 -15.98 -11.63
C ASP A 292 19.75 -14.67 -12.42
N LYS A 293 19.23 -14.78 -13.65
CA LYS A 293 18.93 -13.63 -14.51
C LYS A 293 17.95 -12.64 -13.86
N GLN A 294 16.99 -13.13 -13.08
CA GLN A 294 15.98 -12.28 -12.46
C GLN A 294 16.58 -11.45 -11.33
N GLU A 295 17.56 -11.97 -10.59
CA GLU A 295 18.33 -11.21 -9.62
C GLU A 295 19.08 -10.05 -10.29
N ILE A 296 19.74 -10.29 -11.43
CA ILE A 296 20.43 -9.22 -12.18
C ILE A 296 19.44 -8.15 -12.65
N ILE A 297 18.29 -8.55 -13.22
CA ILE A 297 17.25 -7.62 -13.68
C ILE A 297 16.71 -6.79 -12.52
N ARG A 298 16.44 -7.43 -11.36
CA ARG A 298 15.92 -6.76 -10.17
C ARG A 298 16.88 -5.68 -9.68
N TYR A 299 18.18 -5.97 -9.62
CA TYR A 299 19.19 -4.97 -9.26
C TYR A 299 19.34 -3.90 -10.35
N ALA A 300 19.30 -4.25 -11.61
CA ALA A 300 19.40 -3.30 -12.72
C ALA A 300 18.24 -2.27 -12.68
N GLU A 301 17.02 -2.71 -12.42
CA GLU A 301 15.84 -1.85 -12.31
C GLU A 301 15.92 -0.87 -11.11
N LEU A 302 16.58 -1.26 -10.01
CA LEU A 302 16.85 -0.36 -8.87
C LEU A 302 17.72 0.85 -9.24
N PHE A 303 18.56 0.70 -10.27
CA PHE A 303 19.48 1.74 -10.74
C PHE A 303 19.09 2.29 -12.11
N GLU A 304 17.79 2.21 -12.43
CA GLU A 304 17.17 2.75 -13.66
C GLU A 304 17.75 2.20 -14.97
N ILE A 305 18.35 1.01 -14.92
CA ILE A 305 18.83 0.31 -16.12
C ILE A 305 17.65 -0.39 -16.77
N LYS A 306 17.37 -0.06 -18.04
CA LYS A 306 16.29 -0.68 -18.80
C LYS A 306 16.48 -2.21 -18.85
N ARG A 307 15.42 -2.96 -18.60
CA ARG A 307 15.42 -4.44 -18.64
C ARG A 307 15.98 -5.01 -19.95
N GLY A 308 15.69 -4.37 -21.08
CA GLY A 308 16.21 -4.76 -22.40
C GLY A 308 17.73 -4.62 -22.55
N SER A 309 18.36 -3.81 -21.68
CA SER A 309 19.82 -3.67 -21.61
C SER A 309 20.49 -4.75 -20.76
N VAL A 310 19.72 -5.63 -20.10
CA VAL A 310 20.22 -6.76 -19.29
C VAL A 310 20.23 -8.02 -20.16
N LEU A 311 21.27 -8.17 -20.97
CA LEU A 311 21.53 -9.31 -21.84
C LEU A 311 22.74 -10.12 -21.33
N PRO A 312 22.57 -11.01 -20.33
CA PRO A 312 23.67 -11.81 -19.79
C PRO A 312 24.47 -12.57 -20.85
N SER A 313 23.82 -12.95 -21.96
CA SER A 313 24.46 -13.59 -23.11
C SER A 313 25.66 -12.85 -23.65
N ASP A 314 25.69 -11.52 -23.55
CA ASP A 314 26.74 -10.67 -24.13
C ASP A 314 27.99 -10.62 -23.22
N TRP A 315 27.87 -11.11 -21.98
CA TRP A 315 28.91 -11.08 -20.96
C TRP A 315 29.22 -12.46 -20.37
N CYS A 316 28.49 -13.49 -20.81
CA CYS A 316 28.68 -14.87 -20.43
C CYS A 316 29.63 -15.59 -21.38
N ASP A 317 30.61 -16.25 -20.80
CA ASP A 317 31.27 -17.37 -21.46
C ASP A 317 30.33 -18.58 -21.43
N ASN A 318 29.92 -19.03 -22.61
CA ASN A 318 29.02 -20.17 -22.80
C ASN A 318 29.79 -21.45 -23.16
N THR A 319 31.12 -21.41 -23.19
CA THR A 319 31.95 -22.60 -23.41
C THR A 319 32.10 -23.38 -22.10
N VAL A 320 32.10 -24.70 -22.22
CA VAL A 320 32.36 -25.62 -21.09
C VAL A 320 33.75 -25.36 -20.47
N SER A 321 34.69 -24.83 -21.25
CA SER A 321 36.06 -24.54 -20.84
C SER A 321 36.31 -23.13 -20.30
N GLY A 322 35.36 -22.20 -20.41
CA GLY A 322 35.60 -20.79 -20.05
C GLY A 322 36.64 -20.09 -20.94
N GLN A 323 36.75 -20.52 -22.21
CA GLN A 323 37.71 -19.97 -23.19
C GLN A 323 37.04 -19.53 -24.49
N ASP A 324 35.86 -18.93 -24.44
CA ASP A 324 35.28 -18.32 -25.64
C ASP A 324 36.06 -17.04 -26.02
N ARG A 325 37.16 -17.22 -26.78
CA ARG A 325 38.03 -16.14 -27.25
C ARG A 325 37.32 -15.16 -28.19
N SER A 326 36.10 -15.46 -28.64
CA SER A 326 35.34 -14.58 -29.53
C SER A 326 34.69 -13.40 -28.79
N LYS A 327 34.50 -13.50 -27.47
CA LYS A 327 33.90 -12.43 -26.67
C LYS A 327 34.96 -11.56 -26.01
N LYS A 328 34.92 -10.26 -26.30
CA LYS A 328 35.77 -9.27 -25.62
C LYS A 328 35.36 -9.17 -24.14
N ASN A 329 36.11 -9.85 -23.26
CA ASN A 329 36.03 -9.80 -21.80
C ASN A 329 34.70 -10.29 -21.17
N PRO A 330 34.41 -11.60 -21.24
CA PRO A 330 33.34 -12.16 -20.41
C PRO A 330 33.71 -12.02 -18.92
N PHE A 331 32.71 -11.78 -18.08
CA PHE A 331 32.89 -11.76 -16.61
C PHE A 331 31.88 -12.66 -15.88
N LEU A 332 31.05 -13.37 -16.65
CA LEU A 332 30.08 -14.36 -16.16
C LEU A 332 30.35 -15.71 -16.82
N HIS A 333 30.08 -16.78 -16.10
CA HIS A 333 29.97 -18.13 -16.63
C HIS A 333 28.54 -18.63 -16.43
N SER A 334 27.95 -19.22 -17.48
CA SER A 334 26.60 -19.78 -17.41
C SER A 334 26.63 -21.19 -16.80
N LEU A 335 25.84 -21.40 -15.76
CA LEU A 335 25.61 -22.71 -15.15
C LEU A 335 24.36 -23.43 -15.72
N GLY A 336 23.76 -22.89 -16.77
CA GLY A 336 22.50 -23.37 -17.35
C GLY A 336 21.25 -22.81 -16.65
N LYS A 337 20.07 -23.00 -17.26
CA LYS A 337 18.75 -22.54 -16.75
C LYS A 337 18.73 -21.08 -16.25
N SER A 338 19.44 -20.17 -16.94
CA SER A 338 19.57 -18.75 -16.56
C SER A 338 20.25 -18.51 -15.21
N ARG A 339 21.14 -19.40 -14.78
CA ARG A 339 22.02 -19.22 -13.62
C ARG A 339 23.44 -18.89 -14.06
N TYR A 340 24.10 -18.04 -13.28
CA TYR A 340 25.41 -17.49 -13.56
C TYR A 340 26.30 -17.51 -12.33
N ILE A 341 27.61 -17.53 -12.55
CA ILE A 341 28.65 -17.28 -11.54
C ILE A 341 29.67 -16.30 -12.12
N LEU A 342 30.37 -15.54 -11.28
CA LEU A 342 31.47 -14.69 -11.73
C LEU A 342 32.66 -15.55 -12.19
N LEU A 343 33.25 -15.16 -13.33
CA LEU A 343 34.56 -15.65 -13.71
C LEU A 343 35.60 -15.01 -12.78
N LYS A 344 36.50 -15.83 -12.21
CA LYS A 344 37.59 -15.38 -11.35
C LYS A 344 38.72 -14.74 -12.15
#